data_AF-A0A520TXL5-F1
#
_entry.id   AF-A0A520TXL5-F1
#
_cell.length_a   1.000
_cell.length_b   1.000
_cell.length_c   1.000
_cell.angle_alpha   90.00
_cell.angle_beta   90.00
_cell.angle_gamma   90.00
#
_symmetry.space_group_name_H-M   'P 1'
#
loop_
_entity.id
_entity.type
_entity.pdbx_description
1 polymer ?
#
loop_
_entity_poly.entity_id
_entity_poly.type
_entity_poly.pdbx_seq_one_letter_code
_entity_poly.pdbx_strand_id
1 'polypeptide(L)' 'MKNYKIIFLLLLASTMSFAQPQPSDSFKIIDAYQQKEELTNSSRVKNIHFRNIGPTIMSGRVVALEVNPKDPTKFY' A
#
# COMPACT_ATOMS: atom_id res chain seq x y z
N MET A 1 39.80 3.18 27.20
CA MET A 1 39.14 2.12 26.40
C MET A 1 37.63 1.95 26.69
N LYS A 2 36.88 3.01 27.04
CA LYS A 2 35.44 2.87 27.39
C LYS A 2 34.48 3.58 26.40
N ASN A 3 34.96 4.60 25.70
CA ASN A 3 34.11 5.48 24.89
C ASN A 3 34.01 5.04 23.41
N TYR A 4 34.92 4.18 22.91
CA TYR A 4 34.90 3.72 21.52
C TYR A 4 33.66 2.87 21.19
N LYS A 5 33.11 2.14 22.18
CA LYS A 5 31.89 1.35 22.01
C LYS A 5 30.67 2.24 21.76
N ILE A 6 30.61 3.38 22.45
CA ILE A 6 29.53 4.37 22.30
C ILE A 6 29.64 5.05 20.93
N ILE A 7 30.85 5.42 20.52
CA ILE A 7 31.11 5.99 19.19
C ILE A 7 30.73 5.01 18.09
N PHE A 8 31.08 3.72 18.24
CA PHE A 8 30.71 2.67 17.29
C PHE A 8 29.19 2.47 17.21
N LEU A 9 28.49 2.49 18.35
CA LEU A 9 27.02 2.37 18.39
C LEU A 9 26.33 3.57 17.70
N LEU A 10 26.84 4.78 17.89
CA LEU A 10 26.34 5.99 17.23
C LEU A 10 26.55 5.95 15.71
N LEU A 11 27.71 5.44 15.26
CA LEU A 11 28.00 5.22 13.84
C LEU A 11 27.08 4.18 13.20
N LEU A 12 26.68 3.15 13.95
CA LEU A 12 25.75 2.15 13.45
C LEU A 12 24.32 2.71 13.34
N ALA A 13 23.90 3.55 14.30
CA ALA A 13 22.57 4.15 14.33
C ALA A 13 22.34 5.16 13.19
N SER A 14 23.37 5.88 12.74
CA SER A 14 23.23 6.85 11.64
C SER A 14 22.88 6.22 10.29
N THR A 15 23.22 4.95 10.08
CA THR A 15 22.88 4.22 8.85
C THR A 15 21.37 3.98 8.69
N MET A 16 20.63 3.91 9.80
CA MET A 16 19.16 3.74 9.79
C MET A 16 18.41 5.00 9.36
N SER A 17 19.02 6.18 9.47
CA SER A 17 18.40 7.45 9.06
C SER A 17 18.22 7.57 7.55
N PHE A 18 19.02 6.85 6.74
CA PHE A 18 18.92 6.87 5.27
C PHE A 18 17.88 5.90 4.70
N ALA A 19 17.22 5.08 5.52
CA ALA A 19 16.23 4.10 5.07
C ALA A 19 14.83 4.71 4.84
N GLN A 20 14.61 5.99 5.17
CA GLN A 20 13.32 6.64 5.00
C GLN A 20 13.04 6.94 3.51
N PRO A 21 11.87 6.54 2.97
CA PRO A 21 11.49 6.94 1.63
C PRO A 21 11.28 8.46 1.56
N GLN A 22 11.60 9.05 0.41
CA GLN A 22 11.34 10.47 0.18
C GLN A 22 9.84 10.76 0.31
N PRO A 23 9.44 11.87 0.94
CA PRO A 23 8.04 12.24 1.02
C PRO A 23 7.46 12.46 -0.39
N SER A 24 6.21 12.07 -0.58
CA SER A 24 5.50 12.35 -1.83
C SER A 24 5.24 13.85 -1.96
N ASP A 25 5.45 14.37 -3.16
CA ASP A 25 5.18 15.78 -3.48
C ASP A 25 3.69 16.09 -3.36
N SER A 26 3.34 17.19 -2.69
CA SER A 26 1.96 17.59 -2.44
C SER A 26 1.18 17.83 -3.72
N PHE A 27 1.84 18.38 -4.75
CA PHE A 27 1.21 18.62 -6.04
C PHE A 27 0.83 17.30 -6.74
N LYS A 28 1.70 16.29 -6.67
CA LYS A 28 1.44 14.95 -7.23
C LYS A 28 0.26 14.25 -6.55
N ILE A 29 0.05 14.50 -5.26
CA ILE A 29 -1.11 13.95 -4.55
C ILE A 29 -2.41 14.52 -5.12
N ILE A 30 -2.46 15.84 -5.34
CA ILE A 30 -3.64 16.53 -5.89
C ILE A 30 -3.93 16.03 -7.30
N ASP A 31 -2.90 15.96 -8.15
CA ASP A 31 -3.00 15.46 -9.53
C ASP A 31 -3.49 14.01 -9.58
N ALA A 32 -2.97 13.14 -8.71
CA ALA A 32 -3.42 11.75 -8.62
C ALA A 32 -4.90 11.62 -8.23
N TYR A 33 -5.43 12.52 -7.38
CA TYR A 33 -6.85 12.52 -7.04
C TYR A 33 -7.73 12.97 -8.20
N GLN A 34 -7.30 14.02 -8.93
CA GLN A 34 -8.02 14.49 -10.12
C GLN A 34 -8.06 13.40 -11.19
N GLN A 35 -6.91 12.79 -11.49
CA GLN A 35 -6.83 11.69 -12.44
C GLN A 35 -7.70 10.49 -12.03
N LYS A 36 -7.73 10.14 -10.74
CA LYS A 36 -8.58 9.06 -10.23
C LYS A 36 -10.06 9.34 -10.47
N GLU A 37 -10.50 10.58 -10.27
CA GLU A 37 -11.88 11.00 -10.50
C GLU A 37 -12.26 10.89 -11.98
N GLU A 38 -11.39 11.39 -12.88
CA GLU A 38 -11.60 11.29 -14.33
C GLU A 38 -11.71 9.84 -14.82
N LEU A 39 -10.82 8.96 -14.33
CA LEU A 39 -10.85 7.53 -14.65
C LEU A 39 -12.10 6.85 -14.10
N THR A 40 -12.56 7.25 -12.92
CA THR A 40 -13.80 6.71 -12.33
C THR A 40 -15.02 7.11 -13.17
N ASN A 41 -15.06 8.36 -13.64
CA ASN A 41 -16.15 8.90 -14.47
C ASN A 41 -16.16 8.36 -15.91
N SER A 42 -14.99 8.06 -16.46
CA SER A 42 -14.82 7.49 -17.81
C SER A 42 -14.85 5.96 -17.84
N SER A 43 -14.86 5.29 -16.68
CA SER A 43 -14.90 3.84 -16.60
C SER A 43 -16.14 3.24 -17.27
N ARG A 44 -15.92 2.23 -18.12
CA ARG A 44 -16.99 1.47 -18.80
C ARG A 44 -17.93 0.75 -17.83
N VAL A 45 -17.44 0.49 -16.61
CA VAL A 45 -18.14 -0.26 -15.56
C VAL A 45 -18.62 0.63 -14.42
N LYS A 46 -18.59 1.96 -14.58
CA LYS A 46 -19.00 2.93 -13.53
C LYS A 46 -20.41 2.72 -12.98
N ASN A 47 -21.31 2.12 -13.77
CA ASN A 47 -22.70 1.85 -13.39
C ASN A 47 -22.90 0.45 -12.79
N ILE A 48 -21.84 -0.33 -12.61
CA ILE A 48 -21.90 -1.66 -12.00
C ILE A 48 -21.61 -1.50 -10.50
N HIS A 49 -22.51 -2.00 -9.66
CA HIS A 49 -22.29 -2.01 -8.21
C HIS A 49 -21.21 -3.04 -7.86
N PHE A 50 -20.00 -2.55 -7.56
CA PHE A 50 -18.93 -3.41 -7.05
C PHE A 50 -19.14 -3.68 -5.56
N ARG A 51 -19.23 -4.95 -5.20
CA ARG A 51 -19.12 -5.40 -3.81
C ARG A 51 -17.67 -5.78 -3.54
N ASN A 52 -17.03 -5.11 -2.59
CA ASN A 52 -15.69 -5.52 -2.17
C ASN A 52 -15.81 -6.87 -1.43
N ILE A 53 -15.14 -7.90 -1.96
CA ILE A 53 -15.08 -9.25 -1.38
C ILE A 53 -13.77 -9.49 -0.61
N GLY A 54 -12.83 -8.54 -0.65
CA GLY A 54 -11.57 -8.57 0.07
C GLY A 54 -11.46 -7.49 1.15
N PRO A 55 -10.35 -7.47 1.91
CA PRO A 55 -10.13 -6.42 2.89
C PRO A 55 -9.95 -5.06 2.19
N THR A 56 -10.63 -4.02 2.70
CA THR A 56 -10.51 -2.64 2.20
C THR A 56 -9.08 -2.10 2.31
N ILE A 57 -8.32 -2.59 3.29
CA ILE A 57 -6.90 -2.29 3.47
C ILE A 57 -6.11 -3.57 3.21
N MET A 58 -5.38 -3.61 2.10
CA MET A 58 -4.48 -4.71 1.74
C MET A 58 -3.16 -4.62 2.54
N SER A 59 -3.21 -4.83 3.87
CA SER A 59 -2.02 -4.86 4.75
C SER A 59 -1.15 -6.13 4.57
N GLY A 60 -1.15 -6.75 3.39
CA GLY A 60 -0.30 -7.92 3.10
C GLY A 60 -0.76 -9.25 3.73
N ARG A 61 -1.96 -9.32 4.32
CA ARG A 61 -2.56 -10.60 4.71
C ARG A 61 -3.10 -11.28 3.44
N VAL A 62 -2.25 -12.05 2.77
CA VAL A 62 -2.67 -12.94 1.69
C VAL A 62 -3.44 -14.09 2.34
N VAL A 63 -4.77 -13.95 2.41
CA VAL A 63 -5.64 -15.10 2.67
C VAL A 63 -5.75 -15.85 1.35
N ALA A 64 -5.40 -17.13 1.36
CA ALA A 64 -5.65 -18.01 0.22
C ALA A 64 -7.17 -18.19 0.13
N LEU A 65 -7.82 -17.30 -0.63
CA LEU A 65 -9.23 -17.41 -0.99
C LEU A 65 -9.32 -18.30 -2.22
N GLU A 66 -9.76 -19.54 -2.05
CA GLU A 66 -10.03 -20.43 -3.18
C GLU A 66 -11.48 -20.23 -3.65
N VAL A 67 -11.66 -19.96 -4.95
CA VAL A 67 -12.99 -19.79 -5.54
C VAL A 67 -13.58 -21.16 -5.86
N ASN A 68 -14.79 -21.45 -5.40
CA ASN A 68 -15.47 -22.68 -5.80
C ASN A 68 -15.78 -22.64 -7.32
N PRO A 69 -15.22 -23.55 -8.14
CA PRO A 69 -15.38 -23.50 -9.59
C PRO A 69 -16.83 -23.77 -10.07
N LYS A 70 -17.69 -24.33 -9.21
CA LYS A 70 -19.11 -24.57 -9.51
C LYS A 70 -20.01 -23.43 -9.03
N ASP A 71 -19.57 -22.62 -8.07
CA ASP A 71 -20.33 -21.53 -7.48
C ASP A 71 -19.39 -20.37 -7.11
N PRO A 72 -19.20 -19.39 -8.01
CA PRO A 72 -18.26 -18.29 -7.81
C PRO A 72 -18.68 -17.33 -6.68
N THR A 73 -19.82 -17.56 -6.02
CA THR A 73 -20.26 -16.79 -4.85
C THR A 73 -19.70 -17.34 -3.53
N LYS A 74 -19.07 -18.53 -3.54
CA LYS A 74 -18.47 -19.19 -2.36
C LYS A 74 -16.95 -19.23 -2.45
N PHE A 75 -16.31 -18.88 -1.34
CA PHE A 75 -14.87 -18.84 -1.18
C PHE A 75 -14.45 -19.66 0.05
N TYR A 76 -13.30 -20.33 -0.03
CA TYR A 76 -12.68 -21.10 1.07
C TYR A 76 -11.37 -20.47 1.52
#